data_AF-A0A849RDN4-F1
#
_entry.id   AF-A0A849RDN4-F1
#
_cell.length_a   1.000
_cell.length_b   1.000
_cell.length_c   1.000
_cell.angle_alpha   90.00
_cell.angle_beta   90.00
_cell.angle_gamma   90.00
#
_symmetry.space_group_name_H-M   'P 1'
#
loop_
_entity.id
_entity.type
_entity.pdbx_description
1 polymer ?
#
loop_
_entity_poly.entity_id
_entity_poly.type
_entity_poly.pdbx_seq_one_letter_code
_entity_poly.pdbx_strand_id
1 'polypeptide(L)' 'MDEGTAEFYCLILDQLKNNGTLIPTNDIWIAAVAFQHGMTMYTKDQHFNKIQELLLW' A
#
# COMPACT_ATOMS: atom_id res chain seq x y z
N MET A 1 -14.78 1.44 0.97
CA MET A 1 -13.59 2.28 1.19
C MET A 1 -14.09 3.59 1.74
N ASP A 2 -13.50 4.03 2.85
CA ASP A 2 -13.82 5.30 3.49
C ASP A 2 -12.73 6.33 3.20
N GLU A 3 -12.86 7.52 3.79
CA GLU A 3 -11.95 8.64 3.59
C GLU A 3 -10.51 8.30 4.04
N GLY A 4 -10.37 7.55 5.15
CA GLY A 4 -9.06 7.12 5.65
C GLY A 4 -8.34 6.18 4.68
N THR A 5 -9.04 5.24 4.04
CA THR A 5 -8.43 4.40 3.00
C THR A 5 -7.89 5.25 1.84
N ALA A 6 -8.63 6.29 1.42
CA ALA A 6 -8.24 7.13 0.30
C ALA A 6 -7.00 7.99 0.61
N GLU A 7 -6.86 8.47 1.84
CA GLU A 7 -5.65 9.16 2.29
C GLU A 7 -4.41 8.26 2.18
N PHE A 8 -4.48 7.04 2.72
CA PHE A 8 -3.37 6.09 2.60
C PHE A 8 -3.08 5.69 1.16
N TYR A 9 -4.10 5.54 0.31
CA TYR A 9 -3.91 5.31 -1.12
C TYR A 9 -3.07 6.42 -1.76
N CYS A 10 -3.42 7.68 -1.50
CA CYS A 10 -2.67 8.83 -2.03
C CYS A 10 -1.23 8.86 -1.52
N LEU A 11 -1.00 8.60 -0.23
CA LEU A 11 0.34 8.54 0.36
C LEU A 11 1.20 7.45 -0.27
N ILE A 12 0.66 6.23 -0.41
CA ILE A 12 1.38 5.11 -1.03
C ILE A 12 1.66 5.41 -2.50
N LEU A 13 0.69 5.96 -3.23
CA LEU A 13 0.86 6.30 -4.64
C LEU A 13 1.95 7.38 -4.83
N ASP A 14 2.01 8.39 -3.97
CA ASP A 14 3.06 9.42 -4.01
C ASP A 14 4.43 8.83 -3.70
N GLN A 15 4.52 8.00 -2.65
CA GLN A 15 5.74 7.28 -2.26
C GLN A 15 6.26 6.40 -3.41
N LEU A 16 5.38 5.65 -4.07
CA LEU A 16 5.70 4.81 -5.21
C LEU A 16 6.19 5.62 -6.42
N LYS A 17 5.53 6.75 -6.72
CA LYS A 17 5.94 7.67 -7.80
C LYS A 17 7.33 8.27 -7.53
N ASN A 18 7.57 8.73 -6.31
CA ASN A 18 8.85 9.31 -5.91
C ASN A 18 10.00 8.29 -5.99
N ASN A 19 9.70 7.01 -5.74
CA ASN A 19 10.65 5.91 -5.87
C ASN A 19 10.80 5.37 -7.31
N GLY A 20 10.07 5.92 -8.29
CA GLY A 20 10.11 5.47 -9.68
C GLY A 20 9.54 4.05 -9.90
N THR A 21 8.72 3.56 -8.97
CA THR A 21 8.15 2.22 -9.01
C THR A 21 6.64 2.28 -9.07
N LEU A 22 6.03 1.66 -10.08
CA LEU A 22 4.58 1.46 -10.12
C LEU A 22 4.26 -0.01 -9.83
N ILE A 23 3.17 -0.22 -9.09
CA ILE A 23 2.53 -1.52 -8.88
C ILE A 23 1.07 -1.41 -9.34
N PRO A 24 0.36 -2.53 -9.54
CA PRO A 24 -1.05 -2.52 -9.88
C PRO A 24 -1.90 -1.68 -8.91
N THR A 25 -2.88 -0.95 -9.42
CA THR A 25 -3.75 -0.07 -8.62
C THR A 25 -4.48 -0.81 -7.50
N ASN A 26 -4.87 -2.07 -7.73
CA ASN A 26 -5.53 -2.88 -6.71
C ASN A 26 -4.61 -3.19 -5.53
N ASP A 27 -3.32 -3.38 -5.76
CA ASP A 27 -2.35 -3.65 -4.70
C ASP A 27 -2.18 -2.42 -3.80
N ILE A 28 -2.22 -1.21 -4.39
CA ILE A 28 -2.20 0.04 -3.63
C ILE A 28 -3.44 0.16 -2.74
N TRP A 29 -4.62 -0.16 -3.26
CA TRP A 29 -5.86 -0.16 -2.46
C TRP A 29 -5.83 -1.19 -1.33
N ILE A 30 -5.35 -2.41 -1.61
CA ILE A 30 -5.21 -3.46 -0.60
C ILE A 30 -4.25 -3.01 0.51
N ALA A 31 -3.10 -2.44 0.15
CA ALA A 31 -2.13 -1.91 1.12
C ALA A 31 -2.71 -0.74 1.93
N ALA A 32 -3.46 0.17 1.30
CA ALA A 32 -4.08 1.30 1.97
C ALA A 32 -5.07 0.86 3.07
N VAL A 33 -5.86 -0.20 2.83
CA VAL A 33 -6.73 -0.79 3.84
C VAL A 33 -5.92 -1.40 5.00
N ALA A 34 -4.80 -2.06 4.69
CA ALA A 34 -3.92 -2.62 5.72
C ALA A 34 -3.32 -1.51 6.60
N PHE A 35 -2.85 -0.41 6.01
CA PHE A 35 -2.36 0.75 6.74
C PHE A 35 -3.41 1.38 7.64
N GLN A 36 -4.60 1.63 7.09
CA GLN A 36 -5.70 2.26 7.83
C GLN A 36 -6.01 1.53 9.14
N HIS A 37 -5.93 0.20 9.13
CA HIS A 37 -6.25 -0.62 10.29
C HIS A 37 -5.02 -1.14 11.04
N GLY A 38 -3.80 -0.75 10.65
CA GLY A 38 -2.56 -1.23 11.26
C GLY A 38 -2.37 -2.75 11.15
N MET A 39 -2.86 -3.36 10.07
CA MET A 39 -2.82 -4.81 9.87
C MET A 39 -1.53 -5.25 9.17
N THR A 40 -0.97 -6.38 9.59
CA THR A 40 0.08 -7.10 8.85
C THR A 40 -0.54 -7.86 7.69
N MET A 41 0.00 -7.70 6.48
CA MET A 41 -0.40 -8.50 5.33
C MET A 41 0.44 -9.75 5.16
N TYR A 42 -0.24 -10.87 4.93
CA TYR A 42 0.39 -12.11 4.50
C TYR A 42 0.20 -12.27 3.00
N THR A 43 1.29 -12.28 2.24
CA THR A 43 1.23 -12.32 0.77
C THR A 43 2.46 -12.99 0.18
N LYS A 44 2.32 -13.60 -0.99
CA LYS A 44 3.45 -14.06 -1.81
C LYS A 44 3.81 -13.07 -2.91
N ASP A 45 3.00 -12.04 -3.10
CA ASP A 45 3.20 -11.04 -4.13
C ASP A 45 4.30 -10.05 -3.70
N GLN A 46 5.34 -9.97 -4.51
CA GLN A 46 6.49 -9.11 -4.24
C GLN A 46 6.22 -7.63 -4.49
N HIS A 47 5.09 -7.26 -5.12
CA HIS A 47 4.71 -5.87 -5.31
C HIS A 47 4.67 -5.09 -3.99
N PHE A 48 4.14 -5.72 -2.93
CA PHE A 48 3.98 -5.09 -1.62
C PHE A 48 5.31 -4.74 -0.94
N ASN A 49 6.41 -5.41 -1.30
CA ASN A 49 7.75 -5.08 -0.79
C ASN A 49 8.24 -3.69 -1.22
N LYS A 50 7.59 -3.08 -2.22
CA LYS A 50 7.94 -1.73 -2.71
C LYS A 50 7.28 -0.61 -1.89
N ILE A 51 6.30 -0.95 -1.06
CA ILE A 51 5.58 -0.01 -0.21
C ILE A 51 6.32 0.08 1.11
N GLN A 52 6.83 1.27 1.44
CA GLN A 52 7.62 1.47 2.66
C GLN A 52 6.71 1.40 3.87
N GLU A 53 7.23 0.90 5.00
CA GLU A 53 6.52 0.81 6.29
C GLU A 53 5.30 -0.13 6.31
N LEU A 54 4.98 -0.79 5.19
CA LEU A 54 3.92 -1.78 5.14
C LEU A 54 4.37 -3.04 5.90
N LEU A 55 3.56 -3.46 6.88
CA LEU A 55 3.81 -4.66 7.66
C LEU A 55 3.51 -5.90 6.81
N LEU A 56 4.52 -6.74 6.61
CA LEU A 56 4.44 -7.98 5.83
C LEU A 56 4.85 -9.20 6.66
N TRP A 57 4.26 -10.35 6.37
CA TRP A 57 4.59 -11.67 6.92
C TRP A 57 4.82 -12.69 5.80
#